data_AF-A0A2A6Z7Q1-F1
#
_entry.id   AF-A0A2A6Z7Q1-F1
#
_cell.length_a   1.000
_cell.length_b   1.000
_cell.length_c   1.000
_cell.angle_alpha   90.00
_cell.angle_beta   90.00
_cell.angle_gamma   90.00
#
_symmetry.space_group_name_H-M   'P 1'
#
loop_
_entity.id
_entity.type
_entity.pdbx_description
1 polymer ?
#
loop_
_entity_poly.entity_id
_entity_poly.type
_entity_poly.pdbx_seq_one_letter_code
_entity_poly.pdbx_strand_id
1 'polypeptide(L)'
;MNRRLVYTIKRPGDKKPTGLALNCHLWHGAFRYFDMEHGHEIPGKVTEDGEDAFTFTSEGYAPGAWRFEKLTIERFRRETYKIVEGGNYIAQVIRSTVDLHEWYRKRYGEAAGLCYPRINSE
;
A
#
# COMPACT_ATOMS: atom_id res chain seq x y z
N MET A 1 1.49 -9.65 -7.58
CA MET A 1 0.95 -8.47 -6.91
C MET A 1 -0.46 -8.82 -6.52
N ASN A 2 -0.79 -8.67 -5.23
CA ASN A 2 -2.06 -9.14 -4.70
C ASN A 2 -2.81 -7.98 -4.03
N ARG A 3 -4.01 -7.67 -4.55
CA ARG A 3 -4.86 -6.58 -4.06
C ARG A 3 -5.27 -6.72 -2.59
N ARG A 4 -5.25 -7.95 -2.07
CA ARG A 4 -5.63 -8.28 -0.70
C ARG A 4 -4.49 -8.11 0.30
N LEU A 5 -3.28 -7.80 -0.18
CA LEU A 5 -2.12 -7.57 0.67
C LEU A 5 -1.85 -6.07 0.83
N VAL A 6 -1.25 -5.73 1.97
CA VAL A 6 -0.65 -4.43 2.23
C VAL A 6 0.84 -4.55 1.98
N TYR A 7 1.42 -3.56 1.30
CA TYR A 7 2.85 -3.49 1.02
C TYR A 7 3.46 -2.27 1.69
N THR A 8 4.74 -2.33 2.02
CA THR A 8 5.57 -1.14 2.29
C THR A 8 6.15 -0.63 0.97
N ILE A 9 6.32 0.68 0.84
CA ILE A 9 6.86 1.32 -0.37
C ILE A 9 8.28 1.79 -0.10
N LYS A 10 9.23 1.40 -0.93
CA LYS A 10 10.59 1.95 -0.97
C LYS A 10 10.86 2.50 -2.38
N ARG A 11 11.09 3.81 -2.48
CA ARG A 11 11.38 4.49 -3.74
C ARG A 11 12.88 4.49 -4.07
N PRO A 12 13.28 4.83 -5.30
CA PRO A 12 14.69 5.01 -5.65
C PRO A 12 15.39 5.98 -4.69
N GLY A 13 16.54 5.58 -4.16
CA GLY A 13 17.33 6.38 -3.22
C GLY A 13 16.89 6.28 -1.75
N ASP A 14 15.70 5.75 -1.45
CA ASP A 14 15.26 5.55 -0.08
C ASP A 14 16.14 4.50 0.63
N LYS A 15 16.59 4.81 1.85
CA LYS A 15 17.32 3.83 2.69
C LYS A 15 16.38 2.80 3.31
N LYS A 16 15.13 3.19 3.60
CA LYS A 16 14.10 2.39 4.27
C LYS A 16 12.73 2.68 3.63
N PRO A 17 11.72 1.80 3.81
CA PRO A 17 10.39 2.11 3.34
C PRO A 17 9.84 3.41 3.94
N THR A 18 9.14 4.18 3.12
CA THR A 18 8.63 5.53 3.47
C THR A 18 7.11 5.62 3.49
N GLY A 19 6.39 4.55 3.15
CA GLY A 19 4.93 4.52 3.21
C GLY A 19 4.36 3.12 3.07
N LEU A 20 3.03 3.05 3.02
CA LEU A 20 2.25 1.84 2.75
C LEU A 20 1.55 1.93 1.40
N ALA A 21 1.27 0.79 0.79
CA ALA A 21 0.44 0.66 -0.39
C ALA A 21 -0.62 -0.43 -0.17
N LEU A 22 -1.88 -0.04 -0.31
CA LEU A 22 -3.05 -0.88 -0.17
C LEU A 22 -3.73 -1.01 -1.53
N ASN A 23 -4.33 -2.16 -1.80
CA ASN A 23 -5.08 -2.42 -3.04
C ASN A 23 -4.25 -2.18 -4.30
N CYS A 24 -3.01 -2.68 -4.30
CA CYS A 24 -2.10 -2.59 -5.44
C CYS A 24 -2.65 -3.39 -6.63
N HIS A 25 -2.91 -2.73 -7.76
CA HIS A 25 -3.32 -3.38 -9.01
C HIS A 25 -2.93 -2.58 -10.25
N LEU A 26 -2.89 -3.26 -11.40
CA LEU A 26 -2.86 -2.59 -12.69
C LEU A 26 -4.29 -2.28 -13.14
N TRP A 27 -4.50 -1.07 -13.64
CA TRP A 27 -5.76 -0.61 -14.20
C TRP A 27 -5.48 0.20 -15.47
N HIS A 28 -6.02 -0.25 -16.60
CA HIS A 28 -5.80 0.40 -17.93
C HIS A 28 -4.32 0.69 -18.25
N GLY A 29 -3.41 -0.19 -17.84
CA GLY A 29 -1.97 -0.03 -18.08
C GLY A 29 -1.24 0.87 -17.07
N ALA A 30 -1.94 1.50 -16.13
CA ALA A 30 -1.34 2.26 -15.03
C ALA A 30 -1.35 1.45 -13.73
N PHE A 31 -0.40 1.70 -12.84
CA PHE A 31 -0.36 1.11 -11.50
C PHE A 31 -1.15 1.98 -10.52
N ARG A 32 -2.10 1.35 -9.81
CA ARG A 32 -2.93 2.00 -8.79
C ARG A 32 -2.71 1.40 -7.41
N TYR A 33 -2.68 2.27 -6.39
CA TYR A 33 -2.64 1.88 -4.97
C TYR A 33 -3.17 3.01 -4.08
N PHE A 34 -3.41 2.73 -2.80
CA PHE A 34 -3.77 3.74 -1.79
C PHE A 34 -2.68 3.82 -0.71
N ASP A 35 -2.30 5.04 -0.28
CA ASP A 35 -1.19 5.28 0.66
C ASP A 35 -1.63 5.57 2.10
N MET A 36 -2.81 5.10 2.49
CA MET A 36 -3.51 5.41 3.75
C MET A 36 -4.14 6.82 3.81
N GLU A 37 -3.94 7.67 2.81
CA GLU A 37 -4.58 8.99 2.71
C GLU A 37 -5.27 9.19 1.36
N HIS A 38 -4.57 8.89 0.25
CA HIS A 38 -4.98 9.15 -1.12
C HIS A 38 -4.91 7.91 -2.01
N GLY A 39 -5.70 7.91 -3.09
CA GLY A 39 -5.53 7.00 -4.21
C GLY A 39 -4.51 7.54 -5.20
N HIS A 40 -3.63 6.67 -5.68
CA HIS A 40 -2.58 6.98 -6.65
C HIS A 40 -2.81 6.21 -7.94
N GLU A 41 -2.50 6.85 -9.06
CA GLU A 41 -2.40 6.24 -10.38
C GLU A 41 -1.08 6.70 -11.02
N ILE A 42 -0.19 5.75 -11.29
CA ILE A 42 1.17 6.03 -11.76
C ILE A 42 1.44 5.26 -13.05
N PRO A 43 1.90 5.93 -14.13
CA PRO A 43 2.32 5.25 -15.34
C PRO A 43 3.64 4.51 -15.12
N GLY A 44 3.75 3.31 -15.70
CA GLY A 44 4.93 2.48 -15.61
C GLY A 44 4.59 1.01 -15.76
N LYS A 45 5.49 0.13 -15.30
CA LYS A 45 5.33 -1.31 -15.45
C LYS A 45 5.85 -2.09 -14.25
N VAL A 46 5.17 -3.20 -13.94
CA VAL A 46 5.70 -4.20 -13.02
C VAL A 46 6.82 -4.95 -13.74
N THR A 47 8.02 -4.94 -13.15
CA THR A 47 9.21 -5.60 -13.72
C THR A 47 9.54 -6.91 -13.02
N GLU A 48 9.11 -7.08 -11.77
CA GLU A 48 9.23 -8.32 -11.01
C GLU A 48 7.96 -8.53 -10.21
N ASP A 49 7.43 -9.75 -10.24
CA ASP A 49 6.24 -10.10 -9.49
C ASP A 49 6.43 -11.42 -8.74
N GLY A 50 6.74 -11.32 -7.45
CA GLY A 50 6.88 -12.45 -6.54
C GLY A 50 5.76 -12.51 -5.49
N GLU A 51 5.72 -13.60 -4.74
CA GLU A 51 4.71 -13.85 -3.71
C GLU A 51 4.71 -12.78 -2.60
N ASP A 52 5.89 -12.49 -2.05
CA ASP A 52 6.03 -11.57 -0.91
C ASP A 52 6.41 -10.15 -1.33
N ALA A 53 6.77 -9.92 -2.59
CA ALA A 53 7.18 -8.60 -3.03
C ALA A 53 7.17 -8.47 -4.55
N PHE A 54 6.93 -7.24 -5.03
CA PHE A 54 7.00 -6.91 -6.44
C PHE A 54 7.79 -5.62 -6.65
N THR A 55 8.25 -5.41 -7.88
CA THR A 55 8.99 -4.22 -8.29
C THR A 55 8.22 -3.54 -9.41
N PHE A 56 7.95 -2.25 -9.25
CA PHE A 56 7.30 -1.41 -10.26
C PHE A 56 8.27 -0.32 -10.68
N THR A 57 8.54 -0.20 -11.98
CA THR A 57 9.33 0.90 -12.52
C THR A 57 8.38 2.04 -12.90
N SER A 58 8.43 3.11 -12.10
CA SER A 58 7.69 4.34 -12.37
C SER A 58 8.32 5.10 -13.53
N GLU A 59 7.49 5.53 -14.49
CA GLU A 59 7.87 6.42 -15.58
C GLU A 59 7.42 7.87 -15.33
N GLY A 60 6.54 8.08 -14.34
CA GLY A 60 5.99 9.38 -13.97
C GLY A 60 6.63 9.94 -12.71
N TYR A 61 5.85 10.04 -11.63
CA TYR A 61 6.33 10.56 -10.35
C TYR A 61 7.45 9.69 -9.77
N ALA A 62 8.50 10.34 -9.22
CA ALA A 62 9.73 9.72 -8.72
C ALA A 62 10.21 8.55 -9.63
N PRO A 63 10.68 8.85 -10.86
CA PRO A 63 11.04 7.82 -11.84
C PRO A 63 12.04 6.79 -11.31
N GLY A 64 11.88 5.54 -11.72
CA GLY A 64 12.78 4.44 -11.38
C GLY A 64 12.09 3.29 -10.65
N ALA A 65 12.90 2.34 -10.15
CA ALA A 65 12.42 1.11 -9.54
C ALA A 65 11.92 1.34 -8.11
N TRP A 66 10.62 1.14 -7.91
CA TRP A 66 9.96 1.13 -6.62
C TRP A 66 9.80 -0.31 -6.15
N ARG A 67 10.21 -0.57 -4.91
CA ARG A 67 10.10 -1.89 -4.29
C ARG A 67 8.91 -1.92 -3.34
N PHE A 68 8.05 -2.91 -3.53
CA PHE A 68 6.87 -3.16 -2.71
C PHE A 68 7.02 -4.49 -1.98
N GLU A 69 7.19 -4.43 -0.66
CA GLU A 69 7.38 -5.63 0.18
C GLU A 69 6.15 -5.85 1.04
N LYS A 70 5.61 -7.07 1.04
CA LYS A 70 4.47 -7.48 1.84
C LYS A 70 4.71 -7.12 3.30
N LEU A 71 3.74 -6.41 3.85
CA LEU A 71 3.72 -6.04 5.25
C LEU A 71 3.24 -7.24 6.07
N THR A 72 3.93 -7.53 7.17
CA THR A 72 3.41 -8.42 8.22
C THR A 72 2.94 -7.59 9.41
N ILE A 73 2.05 -8.15 10.22
CA ILE A 73 1.54 -7.47 11.41
C ILE A 73 2.66 -7.22 12.44
N GLU A 74 3.63 -8.13 12.54
CA GLU A 74 4.79 -8.00 13.42
C GLU A 74 5.68 -6.84 12.96
N ARG A 75 5.95 -6.73 11.66
CA ARG A 75 6.72 -5.61 11.10
C ARG A 75 5.99 -4.29 11.31
N PHE A 76 4.67 -4.28 11.12
CA PHE A 76 3.86 -3.10 11.34
C PHE A 76 4.00 -2.58 12.77
N ARG A 77 3.78 -3.44 13.77
CA ARG A 77 3.86 -3.08 15.19
C ARG A 77 5.28 -2.75 15.66
N ARG A 78 6.30 -3.37 15.06
CA ARG A 78 7.70 -3.10 15.44
C ARG A 78 8.16 -1.73 14.96
N GLU A 79 7.85 -1.36 13.72
CA GLU A 79 8.46 -0.19 13.09
C GLU A 79 7.58 0.58 12.12
N THR A 80 6.75 -0.09 11.31
CA THR A 80 6.05 0.59 10.21
C THR A 80 4.98 1.55 10.70
N TYR A 81 4.38 1.32 11.87
CA TYR A 81 3.40 2.24 12.44
C TYR A 81 3.95 3.67 12.64
N LYS A 82 5.28 3.84 12.77
CA LYS A 82 5.90 5.14 13.03
C LYS A 82 5.87 6.08 11.82
N ILE A 83 5.71 5.53 10.62
CA ILE A 83 5.69 6.28 9.36
C ILE A 83 4.27 6.40 8.79
N VAL A 84 3.25 5.96 9.53
CA VAL A 84 1.85 6.00 9.12
C VAL A 84 1.11 6.99 10.03
N GLU A 85 0.34 7.90 9.43
CA GLU A 85 -0.49 8.82 10.20
C GLU A 85 -1.50 8.02 11.08
N GLY A 86 -1.59 8.37 12.36
CA GLY A 86 -2.40 7.61 13.32
C GLY A 86 -1.86 6.21 13.65
N GLY A 87 -0.68 5.84 13.16
CA GLY A 87 -0.13 4.48 13.26
C GLY A 87 -0.01 3.95 14.69
N ASN A 88 0.27 4.82 15.68
CA ASN A 88 0.27 4.43 17.10
C ASN A 88 -1.07 3.83 17.54
N TYR A 89 -2.18 4.49 17.20
CA TYR A 89 -3.52 4.01 17.52
C TYR A 89 -3.84 2.75 16.72
N ILE A 90 -3.55 2.76 15.41
CA ILE A 90 -3.77 1.61 14.52
C ILE A 90 -3.07 0.36 15.09
N ALA A 91 -1.80 0.46 15.47
CA ALA A 91 -0.99 -0.65 15.98
C ALA A 91 -1.57 -1.31 17.24
N GLN A 92 -2.33 -0.56 18.05
CA GLN A 92 -3.00 -1.06 19.24
C GLN A 92 -4.32 -1.78 18.94
N VAL A 93 -5.02 -1.41 17.87
CA VAL A 93 -6.38 -1.91 17.59
C VAL A 93 -6.42 -3.01 16.53
N ILE A 94 -5.51 -2.99 15.55
CA ILE A 94 -5.50 -4.00 14.49
C ILE A 94 -4.87 -5.32 14.96
N ARG A 95 -5.39 -6.45 14.47
CA ARG A 95 -4.89 -7.80 14.77
C ARG A 95 -4.20 -8.44 13.58
N SER A 96 -4.48 -7.96 12.37
CA SER A 96 -3.93 -8.45 11.11
C SER A 96 -3.72 -7.31 10.12
N THR A 97 -3.03 -7.56 9.01
CA THR A 97 -2.93 -6.60 7.91
C THR A 97 -4.23 -6.46 7.10
N VAL A 98 -5.15 -7.41 7.22
CA VAL A 98 -6.51 -7.28 6.67
C VAL A 98 -7.27 -6.15 7.39
N ASP A 99 -7.07 -6.01 8.71
CA ASP A 99 -7.70 -4.94 9.48
C ASP A 99 -7.20 -3.55 9.06
N LEU A 100 -6.00 -3.42 8.47
CA LEU A 100 -5.54 -2.14 7.89
C LEU A 100 -6.41 -1.70 6.71
N HIS A 101 -6.78 -2.64 5.84
CA HIS A 101 -7.68 -2.36 4.73
C HIS A 101 -9.07 -1.93 5.23
N GLU A 102 -9.60 -2.61 6.25
CA GLU A 102 -10.88 -2.24 6.85
C GLU A 102 -10.83 -0.90 7.60
N TRP A 103 -9.73 -0.63 8.30
CA TRP A 103 -9.52 0.64 8.98
C TRP A 103 -9.47 1.80 7.97
N TYR A 104 -8.71 1.65 6.89
CA TYR A 104 -8.65 2.64 5.82
C TYR A 104 -10.02 2.85 5.16
N ARG A 105 -10.73 1.76 4.84
CA ARG A 105 -12.08 1.81 4.25
C ARG A 105 -13.06 2.59 5.14
N LYS A 106 -13.08 2.32 6.45
CA LYS A 106 -13.99 3.02 7.38
C LYS A 106 -13.64 4.48 7.57
N ARG A 107 -12.34 4.81 7.63
CA ARG A 107 -11.90 6.18 7.91
C ARG A 107 -11.95 7.10 6.69
N TYR A 108 -11.58 6.60 5.51
CA TYR A 108 -11.46 7.42 4.30
C TYR A 108 -12.37 6.96 3.17
N GLY A 109 -12.71 5.66 3.09
CA GLY A 109 -13.66 5.16 2.09
C GLY A 109 -15.10 5.66 2.29
N GLU A 110 -15.52 5.88 3.54
CA GLU A 110 -16.85 6.43 3.85
C GLU A 110 -16.83 7.97 3.93
N ALA A 111 -15.74 8.59 4.38
CA ALA A 111 -15.65 10.03 4.60
C ALA A 111 -15.21 10.85 3.38
N ALA A 112 -14.39 10.28 2.48
CA ALA A 112 -13.81 11.03 1.35
C ALA A 112 -14.49 10.74 -0.01
N GLY A 113 -15.58 9.95 -0.03
CA GLY A 113 -16.21 9.51 -1.28
C GLY A 113 -15.28 8.69 -2.19
N LEU A 114 -14.13 8.26 -1.66
CA LEU A 114 -13.17 7.42 -2.37
C LEU A 114 -13.75 6.01 -2.46
N CYS A 115 -14.00 5.52 -3.68
CA CYS A 115 -14.42 4.14 -3.95
C CYS A 115 -13.28 3.16 -3.61
N TYR A 116 -13.00 2.95 -2.32
CA TYR A 116 -12.15 1.87 -1.87
C TYR A 116 -12.94 0.56 -1.97
N PRO A 117 -12.63 -0.34 -2.94
CA PRO A 117 -13.46 -1.50 -3.18
C PRO A 117 -13.28 -2.52 -2.04
N ARG A 118 -14.34 -3.29 -1.75
CA ARG A 118 -14.24 -4.38 -0.78
C ARG A 118 -13.24 -5.41 -1.29
N ILE A 119 -12.44 -5.97 -0.39
CA ILE A 119 -11.46 -7.02 -0.70
C ILE A 119 -12.13 -8.29 -1.24
N ASN A 120 -13.42 -8.49 -0.92
CA ASN A 120 -14.22 -9.67 -1.25
C ASN A 120 -15.18 -9.48 -2.44
N SER A 121 -15.15 -8.34 -3.14
CA SER A 121 -15.97 -8.15 -4.34
C SER A 121 -15.21 -8.59 -5.58
N GLU A 122 -14.96 -9.90 -5.67
CA GLU A 122 -14.70 -10.67 -6.90
C GLU A 122 -15.42 -12.01 -6.79
#